data_AF-A0A533S6U6-F1
#
_entry.id   AF-A0A533S6U6-F1
#
_cell.length_a   1.000
_cell.length_b   1.000
_cell.length_c   1.000
_cell.angle_alpha   90.00
_cell.angle_beta   90.00
_cell.angle_gamma   90.00
#
_symmetry.space_group_name_H-M   'P 1'
#
loop_
_entity.id
_entity.type
_entity.pdbx_description
1 polymer ?
#
loop_
_entity_poly.entity_id
_entity_poly.type
_entity_poly.pdbx_seq_one_letter_code
_entity_poly.pdbx_strand_id
1 'polypeptide(L)'
;MKKIALFTAMIMLVASSAFAASSLTLVFTSTGKTVYGAKASASATSPVISKTSTGVGVGLLTSATGYAVITQHKSGSKAFATTYDSTAVFTTDATVGTVKLGVPTAITTADFTSWTTM
;
A
#
# COMPACT_ATOMS: atom_id res chain seq x y z
N MET A 1 8.94 -6.49 39.34
CA MET A 1 8.98 -5.39 38.34
C MET A 1 10.04 -5.59 37.24
N LYS A 2 11.20 -6.22 37.52
CA LYS A 2 12.25 -6.48 36.51
C LYS A 2 11.82 -7.39 35.33
N LYS A 3 10.83 -8.26 35.53
CA LYS A 3 10.33 -9.22 34.53
C LYS A 3 9.40 -8.59 33.46
N ILE A 4 8.72 -7.50 33.80
CA ILE A 4 7.83 -6.78 32.86
C ILE A 4 8.64 -6.01 31.81
N ALA A 5 9.74 -5.38 32.24
CA ALA A 5 10.65 -4.67 31.34
C ALA A 5 11.23 -5.58 30.23
N LEU A 6 11.47 -6.86 30.55
CA LEU A 6 11.99 -7.83 29.59
C LEU A 6 10.96 -8.20 28.50
N PHE A 7 9.68 -8.31 28.85
CA PHE A 7 8.61 -8.60 27.89
C PHE A 7 8.32 -7.41 26.96
N THR A 8 8.38 -6.17 27.47
CA THR A 8 8.23 -4.97 26.65
C THR A 8 9.35 -4.82 25.62
N ALA A 9 10.58 -5.20 25.97
CA ALA A 9 11.71 -5.17 25.05
C ALA A 9 11.57 -6.21 23.91
N MET A 10 11.03 -7.41 24.18
CA MET A 10 10.83 -8.44 23.15
C MET A 10 9.71 -8.10 22.15
N ILE A 11 8.69 -7.34 22.56
CA ILE A 11 7.60 -6.91 21.66
C ILE A 11 8.12 -5.85 20.65
N MET A 12 9.11 -5.04 21.01
CA MET A 12 9.70 -4.04 20.11
C MET A 12 10.60 -4.65 19.02
N LEU A 13 11.05 -5.90 19.16
CA LEU A 13 11.91 -6.57 18.18
C LEU A 13 11.17 -7.23 17.00
N VAL A 14 9.84 -7.27 17.01
CA VAL A 14 9.03 -7.92 15.95
C VAL A 14 8.67 -6.96 14.80
N ALA A 15 8.92 -5.66 14.94
CA ALA A 15 8.61 -4.66 13.92
C ALA A 15 9.75 -4.40 12.92
N SER A 16 10.52 -5.42 12.54
CA SER A 16 11.53 -5.30 11.47
C SER A 16 10.84 -5.29 10.09
N SER A 17 10.20 -4.19 9.73
CA SER A 17 9.60 -3.98 8.40
C SER A 17 10.46 -3.02 7.57
N ALA A 18 11.70 -3.41 7.28
CA ALA A 18 12.55 -2.65 6.37
C ALA A 18 12.04 -2.80 4.92
N PHE A 19 11.05 -2.00 4.51
CA PHE A 19 10.81 -1.76 3.10
C PHE A 19 11.85 -0.74 2.61
N ALA A 20 12.47 -1.00 1.46
CA ALA A 20 13.21 0.04 0.77
C ALA A 20 12.24 1.20 0.46
N ALA A 21 12.67 2.44 0.73
CA ALA A 21 11.86 3.61 0.40
C ALA A 21 11.66 3.67 -1.11
N SER A 22 10.40 3.64 -1.54
CA SER A 22 10.04 3.61 -2.95
C SER A 22 8.63 4.16 -3.14
N SER A 23 8.34 4.65 -4.33
CA SER A 23 7.02 5.13 -4.71
C SER A 23 6.61 4.53 -6.04
N LEU A 24 5.34 4.18 -6.17
CA LEU A 24 4.69 3.73 -7.39
C LEU A 24 3.53 4.66 -7.69
N THR A 25 3.52 5.24 -8.89
CA THR A 25 2.40 6.05 -9.39
C THR A 25 1.29 5.17 -9.90
N LEU A 26 0.08 5.45 -9.44
CA LEU A 26 -1.15 4.87 -9.93
C LEU A 26 -1.34 5.28 -11.38
N VAL A 27 -1.25 4.29 -12.27
CA VAL A 27 -1.58 4.41 -13.69
C VAL A 27 -2.55 3.31 -14.02
N PHE A 28 -3.67 3.65 -14.65
CA PHE A 28 -4.57 2.62 -15.17
C PHE A 28 -3.92 1.91 -16.35
N THR A 29 -3.75 0.61 -16.23
CA THR A 29 -3.23 -0.22 -17.32
C THR A 29 -4.33 -1.09 -17.90
N SER A 30 -4.33 -1.23 -19.22
CA SER A 30 -5.27 -2.09 -19.97
C SER A 30 -5.07 -3.58 -19.69
N THR A 31 -4.03 -3.93 -18.93
CA THR A 31 -3.67 -5.29 -18.51
C THR A 31 -3.27 -5.25 -17.05
N GLY A 32 -3.76 -6.22 -16.27
CA GLY A 32 -3.32 -6.40 -14.89
C GLY A 32 -1.81 -6.57 -14.77
N LYS A 33 -1.21 -5.94 -13.77
CA LYS A 33 0.22 -6.08 -13.42
C LYS A 33 0.41 -7.22 -12.43
N THR A 34 1.48 -7.97 -12.61
CA THR A 34 1.85 -9.14 -11.80
C THR A 34 3.00 -8.79 -10.87
N VAL A 35 2.92 -9.24 -9.62
CA VAL A 35 4.02 -9.15 -8.67
C VAL A 35 4.72 -10.51 -8.60
N TYR A 36 6.04 -10.47 -8.76
CA TYR A 36 6.91 -11.63 -8.70
C TYR A 36 7.76 -11.57 -7.43
N GLY A 37 7.94 -12.72 -6.76
CA GLY A 37 8.72 -12.81 -5.52
C GLY A 37 9.99 -13.63 -5.70
N ALA A 38 11.11 -13.15 -5.14
CA ALA A 38 12.37 -13.89 -5.07
C ALA A 38 13.18 -13.46 -3.84
N LYS A 39 14.10 -14.33 -3.38
CA LYS A 39 14.91 -14.09 -2.18
C LYS A 39 15.88 -12.90 -2.31
N ALA A 40 16.44 -12.68 -3.50
CA ALA A 40 17.45 -11.64 -3.74
C ALA A 40 16.96 -10.59 -4.76
N SER A 41 16.56 -11.02 -5.96
CA SER A 41 16.01 -10.14 -6.98
C SER A 41 14.96 -10.88 -7.78
N ALA A 42 13.79 -10.26 -7.94
CA ALA A 42 12.67 -10.83 -8.68
C ALA A 42 12.77 -10.50 -10.17
N SER A 43 12.34 -11.44 -11.00
CA SER A 43 12.27 -11.31 -12.46
C SER A 43 10.93 -11.83 -12.98
N ALA A 44 10.65 -11.64 -14.27
CA ALA A 44 9.45 -12.18 -14.91
C ALA A 44 9.37 -13.72 -14.91
N THR A 45 10.46 -14.41 -14.59
CA THR A 45 10.51 -15.88 -14.46
C THR A 45 10.41 -16.37 -13.01
N SER A 46 10.41 -15.44 -12.04
CA SER A 46 10.26 -15.79 -10.62
C SER A 46 8.80 -16.21 -10.31
N PRO A 47 8.54 -16.85 -9.17
CA PRO A 47 7.17 -17.18 -8.75
C PRO A 47 6.27 -15.95 -8.68
N VAL A 48 5.07 -16.08 -9.23
CA VAL A 48 4.01 -15.07 -9.10
C VAL A 48 3.43 -15.13 -7.70
N ILE A 49 3.44 -14.01 -6.99
CA ILE A 49 2.88 -13.91 -5.64
C ILE A 49 1.56 -13.13 -5.60
N SER A 50 1.32 -12.24 -6.57
CA SER A 50 0.02 -11.59 -6.73
C SER A 50 -0.15 -11.03 -8.14
N LYS A 51 -1.39 -10.64 -8.46
CA LYS A 51 -1.74 -9.95 -9.71
C LYS A 51 -2.89 -8.99 -9.44
N THR A 52 -2.84 -7.83 -10.08
CA THR A 52 -3.95 -6.88 -10.13
C THR A 52 -4.90 -7.24 -11.26
N SER A 53 -6.21 -7.04 -11.07
CA SER A 53 -7.18 -7.19 -12.16
C SER A 53 -6.93 -6.18 -13.27
N THR A 54 -7.35 -6.49 -14.49
CA THR A 54 -7.33 -5.55 -15.62
C THR A 54 -8.05 -4.26 -15.24
N GLY A 55 -7.42 -3.10 -15.51
CA GLY A 55 -7.99 -1.80 -15.19
C GLY A 55 -7.82 -1.35 -13.74
N VAL A 56 -7.28 -2.17 -12.83
CA VAL A 56 -6.94 -1.74 -11.47
C VAL A 56 -5.56 -1.07 -11.48
N GLY A 57 -5.53 0.21 -11.11
CA GLY A 57 -4.30 0.94 -10.79
C GLY A 57 -3.98 0.82 -9.32
N VAL A 58 -2.68 0.83 -9.01
CA VAL A 58 -2.15 0.87 -7.64
C VAL A 58 -1.16 2.02 -7.52
N GLY A 59 -1.37 2.89 -6.55
CA GLY A 59 -0.39 3.87 -6.09
C GLY A 59 0.15 3.41 -4.74
N LEU A 60 1.44 3.52 -4.53
CA LEU A 60 2.09 3.03 -3.31
C LEU A 60 3.21 3.99 -2.92
N LEU A 61 3.32 4.26 -1.62
CA LEU A 61 4.50 4.82 -0.99
C LEU A 61 4.97 3.84 0.07
N THR A 62 6.23 3.42 0.03
CA THR A 62 6.86 2.60 1.06
C THR A 62 8.02 3.36 1.69
N SER A 63 8.31 3.05 2.95
CA SER A 63 9.50 3.48 3.66
C SER A 63 9.98 2.38 4.61
N ALA A 64 11.13 2.59 5.25
CA ALA A 64 11.67 1.66 6.23
C ALA A 64 10.77 1.41 7.45
N THR A 65 9.70 2.20 7.64
CA THR A 65 8.81 2.11 8.80
C THR A 65 7.36 1.80 8.44
N GLY A 66 7.00 1.72 7.15
CA GLY A 66 5.61 1.49 6.76
C GLY A 66 5.31 1.76 5.30
N TYR A 67 4.01 1.83 5.01
CA TYR A 67 3.47 2.04 3.67
C TYR A 67 2.17 2.86 3.70
N ALA A 68 1.84 3.47 2.57
CA ALA A 68 0.50 3.91 2.21
C ALA A 68 0.19 3.41 0.81
N VAL A 69 -0.98 2.80 0.63
CA VAL A 69 -1.41 2.25 -0.65
C VAL A 69 -2.78 2.81 -1.02
N ILE A 70 -2.95 3.10 -2.30
CA ILE A 70 -4.21 3.47 -2.91
C ILE A 70 -4.47 2.56 -4.11
N THR A 71 -5.72 2.13 -4.26
CA THR A 71 -6.18 1.35 -5.39
C THR A 71 -7.43 1.98 -5.99
N GLN A 72 -7.50 1.95 -7.32
CA GLN A 72 -8.66 2.45 -8.04
C GLN A 72 -8.84 1.63 -9.32
N HIS A 73 -10.09 1.33 -9.67
CA HIS A 73 -10.41 0.72 -10.96
C HIS A 73 -10.73 1.80 -12.00
N LYS A 74 -10.24 1.64 -13.23
CA LYS A 74 -10.45 2.59 -14.34
C LYS A 74 -11.94 2.86 -14.58
N SER A 75 -12.78 1.83 -14.51
CA SER A 75 -14.24 1.94 -14.64
C SER A 75 -14.98 2.09 -13.31
N GLY A 76 -14.25 2.21 -12.20
CA GLY A 76 -14.82 2.34 -10.86
C GLY A 76 -15.08 3.80 -10.49
N SER A 77 -16.14 4.05 -9.71
CA SER A 77 -16.48 5.36 -9.16
C SER A 77 -15.93 5.59 -7.75
N LYS A 78 -15.09 4.67 -7.26
CA LYS A 78 -14.52 4.67 -5.91
C LYS A 78 -13.03 4.42 -5.97
N ALA A 79 -12.29 5.10 -5.10
CA ALA A 79 -10.91 4.79 -4.76
C ALA A 79 -10.86 4.29 -3.31
N PHE A 80 -9.90 3.42 -3.03
CA PHE A 80 -9.69 2.81 -1.71
C PHE A 80 -8.24 2.95 -1.28
N ALA A 81 -8.00 3.24 -0.02
CA ALA A 81 -6.66 3.40 0.52
C ALA A 81 -6.51 2.80 1.92
N THR A 82 -5.27 2.48 2.29
CA THR A 82 -4.91 2.06 3.66
C THR A 82 -3.45 2.43 3.93
N THR A 83 -3.10 2.59 5.21
CA THR A 83 -1.84 3.16 5.70
C THR A 83 -1.29 2.36 6.88
N TYR A 84 0.01 2.47 7.14
CA TYR A 84 0.65 1.72 8.24
C TYR A 84 0.14 2.13 9.63
N ASP A 85 -0.30 3.37 9.79
CA ASP A 85 -0.74 3.97 11.05
C ASP A 85 -2.25 3.83 11.29
N SER A 86 -2.96 3.12 10.41
CA SER A 86 -4.41 2.91 10.52
C SER A 86 -4.80 1.47 10.21
N THR A 87 -5.73 0.93 10.99
CA THR A 87 -6.36 -0.36 10.70
C THR A 87 -7.57 -0.23 9.78
N ALA A 88 -7.96 0.99 9.41
CA ALA A 88 -9.14 1.24 8.60
C ALA A 88 -8.84 1.22 7.10
N VAL A 89 -9.91 1.03 6.32
CA VAL A 89 -9.90 1.29 4.88
C VAL A 89 -10.55 2.63 4.62
N PHE A 90 -9.86 3.50 3.90
CA PHE A 90 -10.38 4.79 3.49
C PHE A 90 -11.01 4.68 2.11
N THR A 91 -12.14 5.33 1.88
CA THR A 91 -12.79 5.39 0.57
C THR A 91 -13.23 6.81 0.23
N THR A 92 -13.21 7.13 -1.06
CA THR A 92 -13.74 8.38 -1.60
C THR A 92 -14.36 8.13 -2.97
N ASP A 93 -15.25 9.03 -3.36
CA ASP A 93 -15.68 9.16 -4.74
C ASP A 93 -14.51 9.55 -5.64
N ALA A 94 -14.46 8.89 -6.80
CA ALA A 94 -13.52 9.15 -7.87
C ALA A 94 -14.26 9.27 -9.21
N THR A 95 -13.81 10.20 -10.05
CA THR A 95 -14.32 10.31 -11.41
C THR A 95 -13.83 9.13 -12.23
N VAL A 96 -14.76 8.44 -12.89
CA VAL A 96 -14.45 7.28 -13.74
C VAL A 96 -13.42 7.68 -14.81
N GLY A 97 -12.40 6.84 -14.99
CA GLY A 97 -11.30 7.08 -15.94
C GLY A 97 -10.24 8.09 -15.48
N THR A 98 -10.44 8.76 -14.35
CA THR A 98 -9.50 9.75 -13.80
C THR A 98 -8.92 9.26 -12.48
N VAL A 99 -7.60 9.34 -12.36
CA VAL A 99 -6.90 8.99 -11.12
C VAL A 99 -7.24 10.01 -10.04
N LYS A 100 -7.78 9.55 -8.90
CA LYS A 100 -8.12 10.43 -7.76
C LYS A 100 -6.87 10.97 -7.07
N LEU A 101 -5.92 10.08 -6.79
CA LEU A 101 -4.61 10.39 -6.22
C LEU A 101 -3.59 9.41 -6.83
N GLY A 102 -2.54 9.95 -7.44
CA GLY A 102 -1.54 9.17 -8.16
C GLY A 102 -0.60 8.42 -7.21
N VAL A 103 -0.03 9.12 -6.24
CA VAL A 103 0.93 8.58 -5.26
C VAL A 103 0.58 9.18 -3.90
N PRO A 104 0.51 8.39 -2.82
CA PRO A 104 0.46 8.93 -1.46
C PRO A 104 1.71 9.76 -1.16
N THR A 105 1.55 10.91 -0.52
CA THR A 105 2.65 11.81 -0.12
C THR A 105 3.23 11.47 1.24
N ALA A 106 2.47 10.78 2.08
CA ALA A 106 2.91 10.29 3.38
C ALA A 106 2.52 8.82 3.57
N ILE A 107 3.30 8.10 4.40
CA ILE A 107 2.92 6.75 4.82
C ILE A 107 1.75 6.77 5.82
N THR A 108 1.48 7.92 6.46
CA THR A 108 0.41 8.14 7.44
C THR A 108 -0.95 8.44 6.80
N THR A 109 -2.00 8.54 7.62
CA THR A 109 -3.36 8.97 7.22
C THR A 109 -3.48 10.40 6.65
N ALA A 110 -2.39 11.18 6.58
CA ALA A 110 -2.40 12.59 6.16
C ALA A 110 -3.12 12.85 4.81
N ASP A 111 -2.91 12.01 3.80
CA ASP A 111 -3.57 12.14 2.48
C ASP A 111 -5.06 11.77 2.48
N PHE A 112 -5.52 11.06 3.51
CA PHE A 112 -6.83 10.42 3.56
C PHE A 112 -7.76 11.02 4.63
N THR A 113 -7.38 12.16 5.22
CA THR A 113 -8.16 12.84 6.27
C THR A 113 -9.56 13.29 5.82
N SER A 114 -9.74 13.55 4.51
CA SER A 114 -11.02 13.90 3.91
C SER A 114 -11.81 12.71 3.36
N TRP A 115 -11.27 11.49 3.48
CA TRP A 115 -11.89 10.29 2.96
C TRP A 115 -12.78 9.64 4.02
N THR A 116 -13.81 8.91 3.58
CA THR A 116 -14.68 8.16 4.48
C THR A 116 -13.93 6.94 5.01
N THR A 117 -13.89 6.79 6.34
CA THR A 117 -13.34 5.61 7.01
C THR A 117 -14.39 4.50 7.05
N MET A 118 -14.00 3.28 6.67
CA MET A 118 -14.79 2.05 6.77
C MET A 118 -14.33 1.16 7.91
#